data_AF-A0A9Y2JNX8-F1
#
_entry.id   AF-A0A9Y2JNX8-F1
#
_cell.length_a   1.000
_cell.length_b   1.000
_cell.length_c   1.000
_cell.angle_alpha   90.00
_cell.angle_beta   90.00
_cell.angle_gamma   90.00
#
_symmetry.space_group_name_H-M   'P 1'
#
loop_
_entity.id
_entity.type
_entity.pdbx_description
1 polymer ?
#
loop_
_entity_poly.entity_id
_entity_poly.type
_entity_poly.pdbx_seq_one_letter_code
_entity_poly.pdbx_strand_id
1 'polypeptide(L)'
;MTTTASPTSLERLAALDPVFAQMVGATAKHVRAIPELTDREKTFLCVTADVCQGILGLAFTAHARAGLAAGVSTSDIRELLRFVSYDCGYHVATAGIERIAELEAELGITPDDAEPLAPELLSTGPDAAPSPLPEPVRDRLNELDPHFAGYFDLQSRMRTGHGPGTLSERERGLVSLSVDVHYQTLADTFRTHVGRAMRGGASPEDVRAALRFNAQFGVTRAWHAWEALNEILG
;
A
#
# COMPACT_ATOMS: atom_id res chain seq x y z
N MET A 1 -10.75 23.48 32.43
CA MET A 1 -9.61 22.63 32.07
C MET A 1 -9.35 22.83 30.59
N THR A 2 -8.32 23.58 30.24
CA THR A 2 -7.88 23.77 28.86
C THR A 2 -7.15 22.51 28.43
N THR A 3 -7.78 21.70 27.58
CA THR A 3 -7.14 20.59 26.89
C THR A 3 -6.07 21.19 25.97
N THR A 4 -4.80 21.12 26.38
CA THR A 4 -3.68 21.41 25.48
C THR A 4 -3.70 20.38 24.36
N ALA A 5 -3.83 20.84 23.12
CA ALA A 5 -3.76 19.98 21.95
C ALA A 5 -2.43 19.22 21.95
N SER A 6 -2.46 17.94 21.58
CA SER A 6 -1.23 17.16 21.42
C SER A 6 -0.38 17.76 20.29
N PRO A 7 0.96 17.86 20.46
CA PRO A 7 1.83 18.42 19.45
C PRO A 7 1.76 17.58 18.17
N THR A 8 1.73 18.27 17.02
CA THR A 8 1.77 17.65 15.69
C THR A 8 3.09 16.90 15.48
N SER A 9 3.12 15.99 14.51
CA SER A 9 4.33 15.24 14.18
C SER A 9 5.48 16.15 13.73
N LEU A 10 5.19 17.25 13.04
CA LEU A 10 6.22 18.23 12.64
C LEU A 10 6.76 19.02 13.85
N GLU A 11 5.92 19.39 14.82
CA GLU A 11 6.40 20.02 16.06
C GLU A 11 7.26 19.07 16.88
N ARG A 12 6.88 17.79 16.96
CA ARG A 12 7.69 16.74 17.59
C ARG A 12 9.04 16.57 16.89
N LEU A 13 9.07 16.59 15.56
CA LEU A 13 10.32 16.55 14.79
C LEU A 13 11.15 17.82 15.00
N ALA A 14 10.54 18.99 15.03
CA ALA A 14 11.27 20.25 15.21
C ALA A 14 11.96 20.34 16.58
N ALA A 15 11.37 19.72 17.60
CA ALA A 15 12.00 19.57 18.91
C ALA A 15 13.23 18.64 18.91
N LEU A 16 13.30 17.70 17.97
CA LEU A 16 14.44 16.79 17.79
C LEU A 16 15.51 17.40 16.86
N ASP A 17 15.08 17.91 15.71
CA ASP A 17 15.91 18.55 14.70
C ASP A 17 15.06 19.54 13.87
N PRO A 18 15.25 20.87 14.06
CA PRO A 18 14.46 21.87 13.35
C PRO A 18 14.78 21.96 11.86
N VAL A 19 16.00 21.63 11.43
CA VAL A 19 16.37 21.63 10.00
C VAL A 19 15.71 20.44 9.32
N PHE A 20 15.77 19.26 9.94
CA PHE A 20 15.10 18.08 9.40
C PHE A 20 13.57 18.28 9.34
N ALA A 21 12.97 18.91 10.36
CA ALA A 21 11.55 19.26 10.32
C ALA A 21 11.18 20.20 9.15
N GLN A 22 12.04 21.18 8.82
CA GLN A 22 11.85 22.02 7.64
C GLN A 22 11.92 21.22 6.34
N MET A 23 12.89 20.30 6.23
CA MET A 23 13.03 19.43 5.06
C MET A 23 11.80 18.54 4.88
N VAL A 24 11.36 17.86 5.95
CA VAL A 24 10.16 17.01 5.95
C VAL A 24 8.92 17.83 5.62
N GLY A 25 8.76 19.02 6.20
CA GLY A 25 7.64 19.91 5.94
C GLY A 25 7.60 20.39 4.47
N ALA A 26 8.75 20.75 3.89
CA ALA A 26 8.84 21.15 2.49
C ALA A 26 8.50 19.99 1.54
N THR A 27 9.04 18.80 1.80
CA THR A 27 8.74 17.59 1.02
C THR A 27 7.26 17.23 1.11
N ALA A 28 6.70 17.16 2.33
CA ALA A 28 5.29 16.85 2.55
C ALA A 28 4.38 17.84 1.83
N LYS A 29 4.66 19.15 1.91
CA LYS A 29 3.91 20.18 1.19
C LYS A 29 3.96 19.96 -0.33
N HIS A 30 5.14 19.65 -0.87
CA HIS A 30 5.31 19.45 -2.31
C HIS A 30 4.51 18.24 -2.82
N VAL A 31 4.67 17.07 -2.19
CA VAL A 31 3.99 15.85 -2.67
C VAL A 31 2.49 15.83 -2.35
N ARG A 32 2.04 16.51 -1.28
CA ARG A 32 0.60 16.64 -0.99
C ARG A 32 -0.13 17.51 -2.02
N ALA A 33 0.58 18.39 -2.72
CA ALA A 33 0.03 19.24 -3.77
C ALA A 33 -0.22 18.52 -5.10
N ILE A 34 0.18 17.24 -5.25
CA ILE A 34 -0.06 16.43 -6.45
C ILE A 34 -1.58 16.25 -6.65
N PRO A 35 -2.19 16.84 -7.70
CA PRO A 35 -3.64 16.86 -7.87
C PRO A 35 -4.23 15.56 -8.42
N GLU A 36 -3.42 14.71 -9.07
CA GLU A 36 -3.87 13.46 -9.69
C GLU A 36 -4.20 12.36 -8.67
N LEU A 37 -3.76 12.53 -7.42
CA LEU A 37 -4.00 11.59 -6.33
C LEU A 37 -4.94 12.18 -5.29
N THR A 38 -5.95 11.41 -4.90
CA THR A 38 -6.83 11.71 -3.78
C THR A 38 -6.09 11.62 -2.45
N ASP A 39 -6.63 12.23 -1.39
CA ASP A 39 -6.05 12.12 -0.05
C ASP A 39 -6.08 10.69 0.49
N ARG A 40 -7.07 9.90 0.06
CA ARG A 40 -7.17 8.46 0.35
C ARG A 40 -6.03 7.68 -0.29
N GLU A 41 -5.79 7.86 -1.59
CA GLU A 41 -4.67 7.21 -2.28
C GLU A 41 -3.33 7.63 -1.69
N LYS A 42 -3.13 8.93 -1.39
CA LYS A 42 -1.92 9.42 -0.72
C LYS A 42 -1.71 8.77 0.65
N THR A 43 -2.79 8.56 1.41
CA THR A 43 -2.75 7.84 2.70
C THR A 43 -2.32 6.40 2.50
N PHE A 44 -2.89 5.71 1.51
CA PHE A 44 -2.53 4.32 1.23
C PHE A 44 -1.09 4.16 0.77
N LEU A 45 -0.58 5.08 -0.06
CA LEU A 45 0.82 5.11 -0.46
C LEU A 45 1.75 5.35 0.74
N CYS A 46 1.39 6.26 1.65
CA CYS A 46 2.14 6.47 2.90
C CYS A 46 2.20 5.20 3.77
N VAL A 47 1.04 4.59 4.06
CA VAL A 47 0.98 3.38 4.90
C VAL A 47 1.72 2.22 4.25
N THR A 48 1.59 2.04 2.94
CA THR A 48 2.32 1.02 2.18
C THR A 48 3.83 1.23 2.32
N ALA A 49 4.30 2.47 2.17
CA ALA A 49 5.71 2.82 2.32
C ALA A 49 6.25 2.55 3.72
N ASP A 50 5.50 2.92 4.75
CA ASP A 50 5.88 2.72 6.15
C ASP A 50 6.03 1.22 6.47
N VAL A 51 5.07 0.39 6.03
CA VAL A 51 5.11 -1.06 6.24
C VAL A 51 6.25 -1.71 5.47
N CYS A 52 6.44 -1.37 4.19
CA CYS A 52 7.55 -1.93 3.39
C CYS A 52 8.92 -1.57 3.97
N GLN A 53 9.04 -0.49 4.75
CA GLN A 53 10.28 -0.07 5.39
C GLN A 53 10.39 -0.49 6.86
N GLY A 54 9.34 -1.10 7.43
CA GLY A 54 9.28 -1.42 8.85
C GLY A 54 9.26 -0.19 9.77
N ILE A 55 8.84 0.98 9.27
CA ILE A 55 8.84 2.25 10.02
C ILE A 55 7.45 2.47 10.63
N LEU A 56 7.16 1.81 11.74
CA LEU A 56 5.81 1.80 12.35
C LEU A 56 5.64 2.77 13.54
N GLY A 57 6.64 3.63 13.78
CA GLY A 57 6.64 4.60 14.87
C GLY A 57 5.92 5.92 14.55
N LEU A 58 6.67 7.03 14.64
CA LEU A 58 6.13 8.39 14.47
C LEU A 58 5.54 8.61 13.07
N ALA A 59 6.21 8.14 12.02
CA ALA A 59 5.80 8.35 10.63
C ALA A 59 4.46 7.66 10.33
N PHE A 60 4.36 6.35 10.58
CA PHE A 60 3.13 5.58 10.46
C PHE A 60 1.95 6.21 11.21
N THR A 61 2.18 6.57 12.48
CA THR A 61 1.14 7.21 13.29
C THR A 61 0.69 8.55 12.69
N ALA A 62 1.63 9.35 12.17
CA ALA A 62 1.33 10.62 11.51
C ALA A 62 0.51 10.41 10.23
N HIS A 63 0.92 9.46 9.39
CA HIS A 63 0.25 9.15 8.13
C HIS A 63 -1.16 8.59 8.35
N ALA A 64 -1.33 7.65 9.28
CA ALA A 64 -2.64 7.10 9.62
C ALA A 64 -3.58 8.18 10.17
N ARG A 65 -3.11 9.05 11.09
CA ARG A 65 -3.91 10.16 11.63
C ARG A 65 -4.28 11.20 10.55
N ALA A 66 -3.36 11.49 9.63
CA ALA A 66 -3.66 12.36 8.49
C ALA A 66 -4.74 11.75 7.59
N GLY A 67 -4.69 10.43 7.35
CA GLY A 67 -5.73 9.70 6.63
C GLY A 67 -7.09 9.75 7.32
N LEU A 68 -7.13 9.49 8.63
CA LEU A 68 -8.35 9.60 9.44
C LEU A 68 -8.95 11.01 9.37
N ALA A 69 -8.13 12.05 9.44
CA ALA A 69 -8.57 13.44 9.27
C ALA A 69 -9.13 13.74 7.87
N ALA A 70 -8.71 12.99 6.84
CA ALA A 70 -9.21 13.06 5.48
C ALA A 70 -10.37 12.09 5.19
N GLY A 71 -10.87 11.38 6.20
CA GLY A 71 -12.02 10.45 6.09
C GLY A 71 -11.68 9.01 5.71
N VAL A 72 -10.40 8.62 5.72
CA VAL A 72 -9.99 7.20 5.58
C VAL A 72 -10.21 6.48 6.91
N SER A 73 -10.97 5.39 6.92
CA SER A 73 -11.20 4.61 8.15
C SER A 73 -10.04 3.69 8.50
N THR A 74 -9.97 3.21 9.75
CA THR A 74 -8.99 2.16 10.09
C THR A 74 -9.33 0.83 9.44
N SER A 75 -10.61 0.56 9.15
CA SER A 75 -11.06 -0.58 8.34
C SER A 75 -10.47 -0.56 6.93
N ASP A 76 -10.42 0.61 6.29
CA ASP A 76 -9.76 0.78 4.99
C ASP A 76 -8.26 0.49 5.04
N ILE A 77 -7.60 0.93 6.12
CA ILE A 77 -6.17 0.67 6.32
C ILE A 77 -5.93 -0.83 6.58
N ARG A 78 -6.79 -1.49 7.36
CA ARG A 78 -6.71 -2.94 7.58
C ARG A 78 -6.86 -3.70 6.26
N GLU A 79 -7.79 -3.27 5.41
CA GLU A 79 -7.99 -3.88 4.10
C GLU A 79 -6.79 -3.64 3.17
N LEU A 80 -6.20 -2.45 3.19
CA LEU A 80 -4.94 -2.16 2.51
C LEU A 80 -3.85 -3.14 2.96
N LEU A 81 -3.65 -3.30 4.27
CA LEU A 81 -2.61 -4.16 4.84
C LEU A 81 -2.79 -5.63 4.46
N ARG A 82 -4.04 -6.14 4.50
CA ARG A 82 -4.37 -7.47 3.99
C ARG A 82 -4.05 -7.59 2.51
N PHE A 83 -4.45 -6.60 1.72
CA PHE A 83 -4.20 -6.59 0.29
C PHE A 83 -2.70 -6.64 0.00
N VAL A 84 -1.91 -5.69 0.51
CA VAL A 84 -0.46 -5.62 0.19
C VAL A 84 0.37 -6.75 0.79
N SER A 85 -0.13 -7.47 1.80
CA SER A 85 0.61 -8.54 2.52
C SER A 85 1.26 -9.60 1.63
N TYR A 86 0.67 -9.91 0.49
CA TYR A 86 1.27 -10.84 -0.46
C TYR A 86 2.48 -10.26 -1.20
N ASP A 87 2.45 -8.97 -1.55
CA ASP A 87 3.58 -8.32 -2.24
C ASP A 87 4.65 -7.91 -1.22
N CYS A 88 4.25 -7.36 -0.07
CA CYS A 88 5.19 -6.86 0.92
C CYS A 88 5.68 -7.92 1.92
N GLY A 89 4.94 -9.02 2.06
CA GLY A 89 5.17 -10.11 3.00
C GLY A 89 4.24 -10.07 4.22
N TYR A 90 3.75 -11.24 4.65
CA TYR A 90 2.82 -11.34 5.78
C TYR A 90 3.39 -10.79 7.09
N HIS A 91 4.68 -10.99 7.37
CA HIS A 91 5.29 -10.52 8.63
C HIS A 91 5.29 -9.00 8.76
N VAL A 92 5.61 -8.27 7.69
CA VAL A 92 5.58 -6.80 7.72
C VAL A 92 4.14 -6.29 7.83
N ALA A 93 3.19 -6.95 7.13
CA ALA A 93 1.78 -6.62 7.24
C ALA A 93 1.23 -6.89 8.66
N THR A 94 1.63 -7.99 9.31
CA THR A 94 1.28 -8.28 10.71
C THR A 94 1.69 -7.14 11.63
N ALA A 95 2.95 -6.68 11.54
CA ALA A 95 3.42 -5.57 12.36
C ALA A 95 2.62 -4.28 12.08
N GLY A 96 2.26 -4.00 10.82
CA GLY A 96 1.36 -2.89 10.47
C GLY A 96 -0.03 -3.03 11.09
N ILE A 97 -0.60 -4.24 11.11
CA ILE A 97 -1.92 -4.53 11.71
C ILE A 97 -1.87 -4.35 13.23
N GLU A 98 -0.81 -4.82 13.89
CA GLU A 98 -0.59 -4.60 15.33
C GLU A 98 -0.55 -3.09 15.63
N ARG A 99 0.19 -2.31 14.84
CA ARG A 99 0.27 -0.86 15.05
C ARG A 99 -1.07 -0.15 14.83
N ILE A 100 -1.91 -0.60 13.90
CA ILE A 100 -3.27 -0.06 13.73
C ILE A 100 -4.15 -0.41 14.93
N ALA A 101 -4.06 -1.64 15.46
CA ALA A 101 -4.80 -2.03 16.64
C ALA A 101 -4.44 -1.18 17.87
N GLU A 102 -3.16 -0.86 18.05
CA GLU A 102 -2.72 0.07 19.09
C GLU A 102 -3.29 1.48 18.88
N LEU A 103 -3.24 2.01 17.65
CA LEU A 103 -3.78 3.33 17.33
C LEU A 103 -5.29 3.41 17.55
N GLU A 104 -6.03 2.36 17.21
CA GLU A 104 -7.47 2.26 17.47
C GLU A 104 -7.75 2.32 18.98
N ALA A 105 -6.97 1.59 19.79
CA ALA A 105 -7.07 1.65 21.25
C ALA A 105 -6.73 3.04 21.81
N GLU A 106 -5.67 3.69 21.30
CA GLU A 106 -5.29 5.07 21.67
C GLU A 106 -6.40 6.09 21.36
N LEU A 107 -7.17 5.86 20.28
CA LEU A 107 -8.21 6.77 19.78
C LEU A 107 -9.62 6.41 20.24
N GLY A 108 -9.80 5.27 20.92
CA GLY A 108 -11.13 4.76 21.28
C GLY A 108 -11.98 4.38 20.06
N ILE A 109 -11.34 3.93 18.97
CA ILE A 109 -12.01 3.44 17.76
C ILE A 109 -12.25 1.94 17.93
N THR A 110 -13.51 1.52 17.80
CA THR A 110 -13.86 0.11 17.69
C THR A 110 -13.76 -0.30 16.22
N PRO A 111 -12.94 -1.30 15.85
CA PRO A 111 -12.86 -1.78 14.48
C PRO A 111 -14.20 -2.38 14.03
N ASP A 112 -14.51 -2.25 12.75
CA ASP A 112 -15.65 -2.97 12.17
C ASP A 112 -15.39 -4.48 12.16
N ASP A 113 -16.45 -5.27 12.32
CA ASP A 113 -16.37 -6.71 12.16
C ASP A 113 -15.98 -7.05 10.71
N ALA A 114 -14.97 -7.89 10.56
CA ALA A 114 -14.56 -8.42 9.26
C ALA A 114 -15.03 -9.86 9.11
N GLU A 115 -15.74 -10.16 8.02
CA GLU A 115 -16.11 -11.53 7.70
C GLU A 115 -14.85 -12.37 7.38
N PRO A 116 -14.69 -13.56 7.98
CA PRO A 116 -13.62 -14.47 7.60
C PRO A 116 -13.71 -14.86 6.11
N LEU A 117 -12.56 -15.14 5.49
CA LEU A 117 -12.52 -15.67 4.14
C LEU A 117 -13.29 -17.00 4.06
N ALA A 118 -14.03 -17.18 2.97
CA ALA A 118 -14.73 -18.42 2.69
C ALA A 118 -13.73 -19.60 2.60
N PRO A 119 -14.03 -20.79 3.18
CA PRO A 119 -13.10 -21.92 3.22
C PRO A 119 -12.55 -22.34 1.85
N GLU A 120 -13.34 -22.17 0.80
CA GLU A 120 -12.97 -22.53 -0.58
C GLU A 120 -11.78 -21.71 -1.09
N LEU A 121 -11.64 -20.46 -0.62
CA LEU A 121 -10.53 -19.57 -1.00
C LEU A 121 -9.21 -19.98 -0.36
N LEU A 122 -9.26 -20.74 0.75
CA LEU A 122 -8.10 -21.20 1.53
C LEU A 122 -7.61 -22.59 1.10
N SER A 123 -8.34 -23.25 0.20
CA SER A 123 -8.01 -24.59 -0.29
C SER A 123 -6.80 -24.59 -1.23
N THR A 124 -6.11 -25.73 -1.30
CA THR A 124 -5.02 -26.01 -2.25
C THR A 124 -5.23 -27.39 -2.88
N GLY A 125 -4.56 -27.64 -4.01
CA GLY A 125 -4.68 -28.91 -4.74
C GLY A 125 -5.71 -28.87 -5.88
N PRO A 126 -5.98 -30.04 -6.51
CA PRO A 126 -6.75 -30.12 -7.75
C PRO A 126 -8.22 -29.72 -7.60
N ASP A 127 -8.78 -29.86 -6.40
CA ASP A 127 -10.18 -29.52 -6.10
C ASP A 127 -10.33 -28.07 -5.59
N ALA A 128 -9.24 -27.29 -5.55
CA ALA A 128 -9.29 -25.90 -5.11
C ALA A 128 -10.09 -25.03 -6.08
N ALA A 129 -10.71 -23.97 -5.54
CA ALA A 129 -11.43 -23.01 -6.37
C ALA A 129 -10.52 -22.41 -7.46
N PRO A 130 -11.07 -22.03 -8.63
CA PRO A 130 -10.28 -21.39 -9.68
C PRO A 130 -9.59 -20.13 -9.18
N SER A 131 -8.30 -20.00 -9.47
CA SER A 131 -7.58 -18.76 -9.23
C SER A 131 -7.90 -17.70 -10.31
N PRO A 132 -8.00 -16.41 -9.94
CA PRO A 132 -8.17 -15.31 -10.88
C PRO A 132 -6.87 -14.91 -11.59
N LEU A 133 -5.77 -15.63 -11.37
CA LEU A 133 -4.48 -15.36 -12.01
C LEU A 133 -4.59 -15.56 -13.53
N PRO A 134 -4.13 -14.61 -14.37
CA PRO A 134 -4.15 -14.76 -15.81
C PRO A 134 -3.38 -16.00 -16.27
N GLU A 135 -3.94 -16.75 -17.23
CA GLU A 135 -3.36 -17.99 -17.77
C GLU A 135 -1.89 -17.83 -18.20
N PRO A 136 -1.47 -16.78 -18.94
CA PRO A 136 -0.06 -16.61 -19.30
C PRO A 136 0.88 -16.43 -18.10
N VAL A 137 0.39 -15.85 -17.00
CA VAL A 137 1.19 -15.71 -15.76
C VAL A 137 1.29 -17.06 -15.06
N ARG A 138 0.19 -17.82 -15.02
CA ARG A 138 0.16 -19.16 -14.42
C ARG A 138 1.06 -20.13 -15.18
N ASP A 139 1.05 -20.11 -16.52
CA ASP A 139 1.91 -20.96 -17.35
C ASP A 139 3.38 -20.70 -17.06
N ARG A 140 3.78 -19.43 -17.00
CA ARG A 140 5.15 -19.05 -16.64
C ARG A 140 5.53 -19.50 -15.23
N LEU A 141 4.62 -19.42 -14.26
CA LEU A 141 4.89 -19.91 -12.90
C LEU A 141 5.02 -21.43 -12.86
N ASN A 142 4.20 -22.16 -13.64
CA ASN A 142 4.31 -23.61 -13.76
C ASN A 142 5.64 -24.04 -14.40
N GLU A 143 6.13 -23.28 -15.38
CA GLU A 143 7.45 -23.49 -15.99
C GLU A 143 8.60 -23.27 -14.99
N LEU A 144 8.43 -22.32 -14.05
CA LEU A 144 9.40 -22.09 -12.98
C LEU A 144 9.36 -23.20 -11.94
N ASP A 145 8.18 -23.44 -11.36
CA ASP A 145 7.94 -24.49 -10.36
C ASP A 145 6.42 -24.67 -10.13
N PRO A 146 5.85 -25.87 -10.35
CA PRO A 146 4.41 -26.11 -10.15
C PRO A 146 3.93 -25.91 -8.71
N HIS A 147 4.77 -26.15 -7.70
CA HIS A 147 4.39 -25.92 -6.31
C HIS A 147 4.27 -24.41 -6.02
N PHE A 148 5.17 -23.61 -6.58
CA PHE A 148 5.14 -22.16 -6.53
C PHE A 148 3.93 -21.57 -7.28
N ALA A 149 3.57 -22.14 -8.44
CA ALA A 149 2.33 -21.79 -9.13
C ALA A 149 1.09 -22.04 -8.24
N GLY A 150 1.06 -23.19 -7.55
CA GLY A 150 0.01 -23.50 -6.57
C GLY A 150 -0.07 -22.50 -5.41
N TYR A 151 1.07 -21.96 -4.97
CA TYR A 151 1.12 -20.89 -3.97
C TYR A 151 0.54 -19.58 -4.53
N PHE A 152 0.90 -19.18 -5.75
CA PHE A 152 0.31 -18.01 -6.41
C PHE A 152 -1.21 -18.15 -6.61
N ASP A 153 -1.67 -19.35 -6.94
CA ASP A 153 -3.10 -19.65 -7.06
C ASP A 153 -3.83 -19.42 -5.72
N LEU A 154 -3.26 -19.91 -4.61
CA LEU A 154 -3.80 -19.66 -3.26
C LEU A 154 -3.84 -18.17 -2.94
N GLN A 155 -2.73 -17.47 -3.15
CA GLN A 155 -2.61 -16.06 -2.82
C GLN A 155 -3.55 -15.16 -3.62
N SER A 156 -3.68 -15.42 -4.92
CA SER A 156 -4.57 -14.68 -5.80
C SER A 156 -6.06 -14.85 -5.45
N ARG A 157 -6.49 -16.02 -4.96
CA ARG A 157 -7.84 -16.23 -4.40
C ARG A 157 -8.07 -15.44 -3.12
N MET A 158 -7.11 -15.45 -2.19
CA MET A 158 -7.25 -14.71 -0.92
C MET A 158 -7.30 -13.19 -1.12
N ARG A 159 -6.83 -12.70 -2.28
CA ARG A 159 -6.78 -11.27 -2.65
C ARG A 159 -8.03 -10.73 -3.33
N THR A 160 -9.00 -11.57 -3.70
CA THR A 160 -10.25 -11.05 -4.27
C THR A 160 -11.01 -10.37 -3.14
N GLY A 161 -10.89 -9.04 -3.00
CA GLY A 161 -11.58 -8.36 -1.89
C GLY A 161 -13.10 -8.53 -1.96
N HIS A 162 -13.69 -8.69 -0.79
CA HIS A 162 -15.12 -8.91 -0.59
C HIS A 162 -15.65 -7.77 0.30
N GLY A 163 -16.64 -7.00 -0.17
CA GLY A 163 -17.46 -6.11 0.66
C GLY A 163 -17.36 -4.58 0.42
N PRO A 164 -18.22 -3.78 1.07
CA PRO A 164 -18.11 -2.32 1.11
C PRO A 164 -16.82 -1.88 1.84
N GLY A 165 -16.18 -0.79 1.41
CA GLY A 165 -14.88 -0.37 1.99
C GLY A 165 -13.66 -1.11 1.41
N THR A 166 -13.84 -1.97 0.40
CA THR A 166 -12.72 -2.57 -0.34
C THR A 166 -11.96 -1.54 -1.17
N LEU A 167 -10.65 -1.73 -1.32
CA LEU A 167 -9.85 -0.96 -2.28
C LEU A 167 -10.41 -1.16 -3.69
N SER A 168 -10.59 -0.06 -4.41
CA SER A 168 -10.85 -0.05 -5.86
C SER A 168 -9.68 -0.67 -6.63
N GLU A 169 -9.93 -1.16 -7.86
CA GLU A 169 -8.85 -1.70 -8.69
C GLU A 169 -7.78 -0.65 -9.03
N ARG A 170 -8.15 0.63 -9.09
CA ARG A 170 -7.19 1.74 -9.19
C ARG A 170 -6.27 1.78 -7.98
N GLU A 171 -6.83 1.86 -6.77
CA GLU A 171 -6.06 1.90 -5.52
C GLU A 171 -5.16 0.68 -5.39
N ARG A 172 -5.69 -0.52 -5.67
CA ARG A 172 -4.93 -1.79 -5.68
C ARG A 172 -3.72 -1.72 -6.61
N GLY A 173 -3.90 -1.20 -7.82
CA GLY A 173 -2.79 -1.00 -8.76
C GLY A 173 -1.74 -0.03 -8.24
N LEU A 174 -2.17 1.12 -7.71
CA LEU A 174 -1.27 2.17 -7.20
C LEU A 174 -0.47 1.71 -5.95
N VAL A 175 -1.07 0.94 -5.05
CA VAL A 175 -0.37 0.44 -3.86
C VAL A 175 0.54 -0.73 -4.19
N SER A 176 0.15 -1.63 -5.11
CA SER A 176 1.03 -2.71 -5.55
C SER A 176 2.28 -2.19 -6.26
N LEU A 177 2.16 -1.18 -7.14
CA LEU A 177 3.35 -0.57 -7.75
C LEU A 177 4.21 0.20 -6.73
N SER A 178 3.61 0.71 -5.65
CA SER A 178 4.37 1.33 -4.55
C SER A 178 5.20 0.28 -3.80
N VAL A 179 4.67 -0.92 -3.56
CA VAL A 179 5.47 -2.04 -3.03
C VAL A 179 6.65 -2.35 -3.95
N ASP A 180 6.42 -2.41 -5.28
CA ASP A 180 7.51 -2.65 -6.23
C ASP A 180 8.60 -1.57 -6.17
N VAL A 181 8.22 -0.31 -6.00
CA VAL A 181 9.17 0.79 -5.81
C VAL A 181 9.97 0.59 -4.53
N HIS A 182 9.35 0.17 -3.42
CA HIS A 182 10.06 0.02 -2.15
C HIS A 182 11.03 -1.16 -2.13
N TYR A 183 10.66 -2.28 -2.76
CA TYR A 183 11.48 -3.49 -2.86
C TYR A 183 12.31 -3.59 -4.14
N GLN A 184 12.19 -2.60 -5.03
CA GLN A 184 12.89 -2.54 -6.32
C GLN A 184 12.58 -3.74 -7.22
N THR A 185 11.36 -4.28 -7.15
CA THR A 185 10.85 -5.35 -8.05
C THR A 185 10.30 -4.73 -9.34
N LEU A 186 11.18 -4.03 -10.07
CA LEU A 186 10.80 -3.12 -11.17
C LEU A 186 10.64 -3.78 -12.56
N ALA A 187 10.66 -5.11 -12.63
CA ALA A 187 10.55 -5.87 -13.87
C ALA A 187 9.08 -6.25 -14.18
N ASP A 188 8.81 -7.54 -14.38
CA ASP A 188 7.50 -8.04 -14.82
C ASP A 188 6.36 -7.76 -13.82
N THR A 189 6.66 -7.77 -12.52
CA THR A 189 5.67 -7.46 -11.48
C THR A 189 5.25 -5.99 -11.54
N PHE A 190 6.22 -5.08 -11.64
CA PHE A 190 5.95 -3.65 -11.81
C PHE A 190 5.14 -3.36 -13.08
N ARG A 191 5.49 -3.96 -14.22
CA ARG A 191 4.68 -3.87 -15.46
C ARG A 191 3.26 -4.36 -15.24
N THR A 192 3.10 -5.47 -14.53
CA THR A 192 1.79 -6.05 -14.21
C THR A 192 0.96 -5.10 -13.33
N HIS A 193 1.57 -4.49 -12.32
CA HIS A 193 0.90 -3.58 -11.40
C HIS A 193 0.58 -2.21 -12.02
N VAL A 194 1.45 -1.68 -12.88
CA VAL A 194 1.12 -0.53 -13.74
C VAL A 194 -0.10 -0.84 -14.61
N GLY A 195 -0.10 -2.00 -15.28
CA GLY A 195 -1.25 -2.46 -16.06
C GLY A 195 -2.52 -2.62 -15.23
N ARG A 196 -2.41 -3.08 -13.98
CA ARG A 196 -3.55 -3.15 -13.05
C ARG A 196 -4.11 -1.78 -12.73
N ALA A 197 -3.26 -0.81 -12.36
CA ALA A 197 -3.68 0.55 -12.08
C ALA A 197 -4.44 1.13 -13.29
N MET A 198 -3.90 0.95 -14.50
CA MET A 198 -4.52 1.45 -15.73
C MET A 198 -5.86 0.78 -16.03
N ARG A 199 -5.99 -0.54 -15.87
CA ARG A 199 -7.29 -1.24 -15.99
C ARG A 199 -8.30 -0.79 -14.92
N GLY A 200 -7.81 -0.39 -13.75
CA GLY A 200 -8.61 0.22 -12.69
C GLY A 200 -9.06 1.66 -12.97
N GLY A 201 -8.62 2.26 -14.09
CA GLY A 201 -8.97 3.63 -14.48
C GLY A 201 -7.87 4.66 -14.20
N ALA A 202 -6.64 4.25 -13.89
CA ALA A 202 -5.51 5.16 -13.85
C ALA A 202 -5.07 5.59 -15.25
N SER A 203 -4.93 6.90 -15.45
CA SER A 203 -4.20 7.44 -16.60
C SER A 203 -2.69 7.24 -16.42
N PRO A 204 -1.90 7.33 -17.49
CA PRO A 204 -0.44 7.40 -17.39
C PRO A 204 0.05 8.47 -16.41
N GLU A 205 -0.65 9.59 -16.32
CA GLU A 205 -0.28 10.70 -15.44
C GLU A 205 -0.55 10.39 -13.97
N ASP A 206 -1.61 9.66 -13.66
CA ASP A 206 -1.88 9.16 -12.31
C ASP A 206 -0.79 8.20 -11.82
N VAL A 207 -0.29 7.34 -12.71
CA VAL A 207 0.81 6.41 -12.39
C VAL A 207 2.10 7.19 -12.14
N ARG A 208 2.42 8.18 -12.98
CA ARG A 208 3.55 9.09 -12.75
C ARG A 208 3.40 9.86 -11.43
N ALA A 209 2.19 10.32 -11.12
CA ALA A 209 1.89 11.00 -9.87
C ALA A 209 2.14 10.10 -8.64
N ALA A 210 1.79 8.81 -8.72
CA ALA A 210 2.15 7.85 -7.67
C ALA A 210 3.67 7.72 -7.50
N LEU A 211 4.46 7.69 -8.58
CA LEU A 211 5.93 7.69 -8.48
C LEU A 211 6.47 8.99 -7.86
N ARG A 212 5.95 10.15 -8.28
CA ARG A 212 6.29 11.45 -7.67
C ARG A 212 6.00 11.46 -6.17
N PHE A 213 4.87 10.89 -5.76
CA PHE A 213 4.51 10.78 -4.36
C PHE A 213 5.42 9.82 -3.60
N ASN A 214 5.80 8.68 -4.20
CA ASN A 214 6.71 7.71 -3.59
C ASN A 214 8.15 8.25 -3.42
N ALA A 215 8.56 9.24 -4.22
CA ALA A 215 9.91 9.82 -4.14
C ALA A 215 10.26 10.41 -2.75
N GLN A 216 9.27 10.83 -1.96
CA GLN A 216 9.51 11.31 -0.59
C GLN A 216 10.10 10.23 0.33
N PHE A 217 9.93 8.96 -0.01
CA PHE A 217 10.41 7.81 0.75
C PHE A 217 11.75 7.28 0.24
N GLY A 218 12.40 7.99 -0.69
CA GLY A 218 13.67 7.60 -1.28
C GLY A 218 13.71 7.97 -2.76
N VAL A 219 14.21 9.17 -3.05
CA VAL A 219 14.20 9.74 -4.41
C VAL A 219 14.99 8.90 -5.43
N THR A 220 16.06 8.23 -5.01
CA THR A 220 16.87 7.36 -5.89
C THR A 220 16.16 6.06 -6.26
N ARG A 221 15.39 5.47 -5.32
CA ARG A 221 14.51 4.33 -5.62
C ARG A 221 13.41 4.72 -6.60
N ALA A 222 12.82 5.90 -6.42
CA ALA A 222 11.80 6.42 -7.32
C ALA A 222 12.38 6.76 -8.71
N TRP A 223 13.65 7.18 -8.80
CA TRP A 223 14.35 7.34 -10.08
C TRP A 223 14.39 6.01 -10.83
N HIS A 224 14.88 4.92 -10.24
CA HIS A 224 14.89 3.62 -10.94
C HIS A 224 13.48 3.17 -11.37
N ALA A 225 12.47 3.41 -10.54
CA ALA A 225 11.09 3.15 -10.93
C ALA A 225 10.63 4.02 -12.11
N TRP A 226 11.13 5.25 -12.22
CA TRP A 226 10.86 6.14 -13.35
C TRP A 226 11.48 5.63 -14.66
N GLU A 227 12.71 5.09 -14.60
CA GLU A 227 13.37 4.45 -15.75
C GLU A 227 12.52 3.27 -16.25
N ALA A 228 12.14 2.37 -15.34
CA ALA A 228 11.27 1.24 -15.67
C ALA A 228 9.89 1.68 -16.19
N LEU A 229 9.30 2.74 -15.61
CA LEU A 229 7.99 3.22 -16.04
C LEU A 229 8.02 3.79 -17.46
N ASN A 230 9.06 4.52 -17.83
CA ASN A 230 9.21 5.05 -19.19
C ASN A 230 9.30 3.93 -20.23
N GLU A 231 9.96 2.82 -19.91
CA GLU A 231 9.98 1.64 -20.80
C GLU A 231 8.60 0.96 -20.93
N ILE A 232 7.72 1.13 -19.93
CA ILE A 232 6.37 0.57 -19.94
C ILE A 232 5.41 1.46 -20.74
N LEU A 233 5.50 2.78 -20.58
CA LEU A 233 4.53 3.73 -21.13
C LEU A 233 4.91 4.29 -22.51
N GLY A 234 6.17 4.15 -22.94
CA GLY A 234 6.71 4.80 -24.14
C GLY A 234 6.88 6.31 -23.95
#